data_AF-A0A399ZCJ3-F1
#
_entry.id   AF-A0A399ZCJ3-F1
#
_cell.length_a   1.000
_cell.length_b   1.000
_cell.length_c   1.000
_cell.angle_alpha   90.00
_cell.angle_beta   90.00
_cell.angle_gamma   90.00
#
_symmetry.space_group_name_H-M   'P 1'
#
loop_
_entity.id
_entity.type
_entity.pdbx_description
1 polymer ?
#
loop_
_entity_poly.entity_id
_entity_poly.type
_entity_poly.pdbx_seq_one_letter_code
_entity_poly.pdbx_strand_id
1 'polypeptide(L)' 'MNKCYFCGGEQVEQLTTFVHEENGQLRVIRHVPAKVCSRCGEKEFSPSVTQQILEMLEQAQPSEILHVLAYDMA' A
#
# COMPACT_ATOMS: atom_id res chain seq x y z
N MET A 1 -19.44 -3.63 -10.10
CA MET A 1 -18.97 -5.03 -10.14
C MET A 1 -17.73 -5.09 -9.25
N ASN A 2 -17.83 -5.64 -8.03
CA ASN A 2 -16.71 -5.71 -7.07
C ASN A 2 -15.91 -7.02 -7.27
N LYS A 3 -15.37 -7.21 -8.47
CA LYS A 3 -14.53 -8.37 -8.81
C LYS A 3 -13.12 -7.91 -9.10
N CYS A 4 -12.16 -8.53 -8.44
CA CYS A 4 -10.74 -8.34 -8.69
C CYS A 4 -10.42 -8.60 -10.17
N TYR A 5 -9.78 -7.63 -10.81
CA TYR A 5 -9.40 -7.72 -12.21
C TYR A 5 -8.43 -8.88 -12.49
N PHE A 6 -7.57 -9.22 -11.54
CA PHE A 6 -6.52 -10.23 -11.72
C PHE A 6 -6.99 -11.67 -11.51
N CYS A 7 -7.91 -11.89 -10.57
CA CYS A 7 -8.31 -13.25 -10.19
C CYS A 7 -9.84 -13.49 -10.23
N GLY A 8 -10.65 -12.45 -10.33
CA GLY A 8 -12.12 -12.55 -10.31
C GLY A 8 -12.73 -12.78 -8.93
N GLY A 9 -11.92 -12.79 -7.87
CA GLY A 9 -12.39 -12.86 -6.47
C GLY A 9 -13.09 -11.57 -6.04
N GLU A 10 -13.78 -11.61 -4.90
CA GLU A 10 -14.49 -10.45 -4.35
C GLU A 10 -13.51 -9.40 -3.82
N GLN A 11 -13.82 -8.12 -4.04
CA GLN A 11 -13.11 -6.99 -3.45
C GLN A 11 -13.91 -6.39 -2.30
N VAL A 12 -13.24 -6.18 -1.18
CA VAL A 12 -13.81 -5.62 0.05
C VAL A 12 -13.12 -4.31 0.39
N GLU A 13 -13.88 -3.29 0.77
CA GLU A 13 -13.32 -2.03 1.26
C GLU A 13 -12.73 -2.23 2.66
N GLN A 14 -11.46 -1.88 2.83
CA GLN A 14 -10.77 -1.95 4.11
C GLN A 14 -9.57 -1.00 4.18
N LEU A 15 -9.09 -0.76 5.40
CA LEU A 15 -7.83 -0.05 5.62
C LEU A 15 -6.66 -1.03 5.49
N THR A 16 -5.63 -0.63 4.73
CA THR A 16 -4.43 -1.43 4.50
C THR A 16 -3.16 -0.62 4.77
N THR A 17 -2.02 -1.30 4.76
CA THR A 17 -0.70 -0.66 4.68
C THR A 17 -0.22 -0.62 3.24
N PHE A 18 0.26 0.55 2.82
CA PHE A 18 1.00 0.76 1.57
C PHE A 18 2.50 0.83 1.92
N VAL A 19 3.29 0.03 1.22
CA VAL A 19 4.75 -0.04 1.40
C VAL A 19 5.38 0.35 0.08
N HIS A 20 6.27 1.32 0.12
CA HIS A 20 6.98 1.83 -1.04
C HIS A 20 8.48 1.77 -0.76
N GLU A 21 9.21 1.08 -1.62
CA GLU A 21 10.66 1.02 -1.56
C GLU A 21 11.22 1.81 -2.74
N GLU A 22 12.07 2.78 -2.44
CA GLU A 22 12.74 3.59 -3.44
C GLU A 22 14.14 3.95 -2.95
N ASN A 23 15.16 3.81 -3.80
CA ASN A 23 16.56 4.15 -3.48
C ASN A 23 17.08 3.54 -2.17
N GLY A 24 16.67 2.31 -1.85
CA GLY A 24 17.06 1.61 -0.62
C GLY A 24 16.37 2.12 0.66
N GLN A 25 15.36 2.97 0.53
CA GLN A 25 14.54 3.46 1.65
C GLN A 25 13.14 2.85 1.59
N LEU A 26 12.70 2.29 2.72
CA LEU A 26 11.35 1.79 2.89
C LEU A 26 10.46 2.87 3.51
N ARG A 27 9.39 3.24 2.80
CA ARG A 27 8.35 4.16 3.27
C ARG A 27 7.06 3.38 3.50
N VAL A 28 6.50 3.51 4.70
CA VAL A 28 5.31 2.77 5.13
C VAL A 28 4.19 3.73 5.47
N ILE A 29 3.06 3.64 4.75
CA ILE A 29 1.87 4.44 5.00
C ILE A 29 0.77 3.50 5.53
N ARG A 30 0.35 3.72 6.78
CA ARG A 30 -0.68 2.93 7.45
C ARG A 30 -2.07 3.49 7.20
N HIS A 31 -3.08 2.66 7.43
CA HIS A 31 -4.50 3.04 7.38
C HIS A 31 -4.94 3.65 6.04
N VAL A 32 -4.39 3.15 4.94
CA VAL A 32 -4.72 3.59 3.60
C VAL A 32 -6.04 2.93 3.18
N PRO A 33 -7.09 3.69 2.84
CA PRO A 33 -8.34 3.10 2.34
C PRO A 33 -8.13 2.43 0.99
N ALA A 34 -8.56 1.17 0.84
CA ALA A 34 -8.42 0.43 -0.40
C ALA A 34 -9.55 -0.59 -0.58
N LYS A 35 -9.77 -1.02 -1.82
CA LYS A 35 -10.49 -2.25 -2.13
C LYS A 35 -9.48 -3.39 -2.20
N VAL A 36 -9.59 -4.36 -1.31
CA VAL A 36 -8.66 -5.48 -1.25
C VAL A 36 -9.37 -6.77 -1.64
N CYS A 37 -8.76 -7.54 -2.53
CA CYS A 37 -9.30 -8.83 -2.91
C CYS A 37 -9.20 -9.81 -1.74
N SER A 38 -10.34 -10.40 -1.33
CA SER A 38 -10.40 -11.38 -0.24
C SER A 38 -9.68 -12.70 -0.57
N ARG A 39 -9.36 -12.95 -1.84
CA ARG A 39 -8.72 -14.18 -2.32
C ARG A 39 -7.23 -14.05 -2.56
N CYS A 40 -6.80 -13.04 -3.33
CA CYS A 40 -5.38 -12.89 -3.70
C CYS A 40 -4.67 -11.72 -3.00
N GLY A 41 -5.38 -10.89 -2.24
CA GLY A 41 -4.80 -9.75 -1.52
C GLY A 41 -4.49 -8.53 -2.38
N GLU A 42 -4.85 -8.54 -3.67
CA GLU A 42 -4.66 -7.39 -4.57
C GLU A 42 -5.34 -6.15 -4.01
N LYS A 43 -4.65 -5.00 -4.08
CA LYS A 43 -5.11 -3.74 -3.50
C LYS A 43 -5.37 -2.74 -4.62
N GLU A 44 -6.58 -2.20 -4.66
CA GLU A 44 -6.98 -1.13 -5.56
C GLU A 44 -7.23 0.14 -4.75
N PHE A 45 -6.55 1.22 -5.13
CA PHE A 45 -6.68 2.54 -4.51
C PHE A 45 -7.46 3.47 -5.44
N SER A 46 -8.37 4.27 -4.87
CA SER A 46 -9.06 5.29 -5.66
C SER A 46 -8.10 6.38 -6.11
N PRO A 47 -8.40 7.14 -7.19
CA PRO A 47 -7.56 8.26 -7.61
C PRO A 47 -7.26 9.27 -6.50
N SER A 48 -8.23 9.55 -5.63
CA SER A 48 -8.05 10.45 -4.49
C SER A 48 -7.08 9.90 -3.44
N VAL A 49 -7.15 8.60 -3.14
CA VAL A 49 -6.21 7.95 -2.21
C VAL A 49 -4.82 7.90 -2.81
N THR A 50 -4.69 7.57 -4.10
CA THR A 50 -3.40 7.58 -4.81
C THR A 50 -2.75 8.95 -4.76
N GLN A 51 -3.52 10.02 -4.99
CA GLN A 51 -3.00 11.40 -4.88
C GLN A 51 -2.45 11.69 -3.48
N GLN A 52 -3.18 11.32 -2.42
CA GLN A 52 -2.72 11.50 -1.03
C GLN A 52 -1.46 10.69 -0.73
N ILE A 53 -1.36 9.45 -1.23
CA ILE A 53 -0.15 8.63 -1.08
C ILE A 53 1.04 9.35 -1.70
N LEU A 54 0.92 9.87 -2.92
CA LEU A 54 1.99 10.57 -3.61
C LEU A 54 2.42 11.83 -2.85
N GLU A 55 1.47 12.64 -2.39
CA GLU A 55 1.76 13.83 -1.57
C GLU A 55 2.49 13.47 -0.27
N MET A 56 2.11 12.36 0.38
CA MET A 56 2.81 11.89 1.57
C MET A 56 4.23 11.42 1.27
N LEU A 57 4.45 10.74 0.15
CA LEU A 57 5.78 10.32 -0.27
C LEU A 57 6.68 11.55 -0.56
N GLU A 58 6.15 12.63 -1.12
CA GLU A 58 6.95 13.81 -1.46
C GLU A 58 7.24 14.72 -0.26
N GLN A 59 6.24 14.95 0.61
CA GLN A 59 6.26 16.08 1.54
C GLN A 59 6.12 15.71 3.01
N ALA A 60 5.66 14.49 3.35
CA ALA A 60 5.35 14.17 4.73
C ALA A 60 6.60 13.84 5.55
N GLN A 61 6.62 14.35 6.78
CA GLN A 61 7.53 13.87 7.82
C GLN A 61 6.95 12.59 8.43
N PRO A 62 7.78 11.56 8.68
CA PRO A 62 7.31 10.31 9.26
C PRO A 62 6.86 10.52 10.71
N SER A 63 5.76 9.88 11.11
CA SER A 63 5.30 9.84 12.50
C SER A 63 6.11 8.89 13.38
N GLU A 64 6.73 7.88 12.76
CA GLU A 64 7.61 6.90 13.41
C GLU A 64 8.72 6.48 12.44
N ILE A 65 9.89 6.11 12.98
CA ILE A 65 10.97 5.49 12.21
C ILE A 65 10.98 4.00 12.53
N LEU A 66 10.89 3.18 11.49
CA LEU A 66 10.97 1.72 11.60
C LEU A 66 12.40 1.26 11.35
N HIS A 67 12.95 0.47 12.27
CA HIS A 67 14.22 -0.22 12.06
C HIS A 67 13.94 -1.57 11.41
N VAL A 68 14.33 -1.71 10.13
CA VAL A 68 14.04 -2.91 9.33
C VAL A 68 15.34 -3.64 9.03
N LEU A 69 15.42 -4.91 9.43
CA LEU A 69 16.56 -5.77 9.11
C LEU A 69 16.38 -6.33 7.70
N ALA A 70 17.30 -6.00 6.81
CA ALA A 70 17.37 -6.56 5.47
C ALA A 70 18.35 -7.74 5.44
N TYR A 71 17.97 -8.82 4.75
CA TYR A 71 18.77 -10.02 4.58
C TYR A 71 18.91 -10.30 3.09
N ASP A 72 20.12 -10.58 2.63
CA ASP A 72 20.44 -10.94 1.25
C ASP A 72 20.62 -12.47 1.12
N MET A 73 20.13 -13.05 0.02
CA MET A 73 20.26 -14.48 -0.31
C MET A 73 21.15 -14.74 -1.53
N ALA A 74 21.77 -13.70 -2.11
CA ALA A 74 22.73 -13.81 -3.21
C ALA A 74 24.08 -14.41 -2.76
#